data_AF-Q3KIM3-F1
#
_entry.id   AF-Q3KIM3-F1
#
_cell.length_a   1.000
_cell.length_b   1.000
_cell.length_c   1.000
_cell.angle_alpha   90.00
_cell.angle_beta   90.00
_cell.angle_gamma   90.00
#
_symmetry.space_group_name_H-M   'P 1'
#
loop_
_entity.id
_entity.type
_entity.pdbx_description
1 polymer ?
#
loop_
_entity_poly.entity_id
_entity_poly.type
_entity_poly.pdbx_seq_one_letter_code
_entity_poly.pdbx_strand_id
1 'polypeptide(L)'
;MHSFVLLIWLTLCAAQDARERHIGNGLTLGVGALALVWLLVTGSTWLGADAAQGGWAVLLALALTLPGYLLGRMGGGDVKLMTALALATDGQHLLGAFIGAALCSAMWVLLVPKVWLHASQGVRERLRYFSPEMSKKLPFAPFVLVGTILTFYWIH
;
A
#
# COMPACT_ATOMS: atom_id res chain seq x y z
N MET A 1 8.42 10.58 -15.30
CA MET A 1 8.07 11.70 -14.40
C MET A 1 6.94 11.30 -13.42
N HIS A 2 5.83 10.71 -13.87
CA HIS A 2 4.70 10.35 -12.99
C HIS A 2 5.02 9.33 -11.87
N SER A 3 5.98 8.42 -12.07
CA SER A 3 6.38 7.45 -11.04
C SER A 3 6.92 8.10 -9.76
N PHE A 4 7.59 9.25 -9.86
CA PHE A 4 8.08 10.00 -8.69
C PHE A 4 6.92 10.57 -7.86
N VAL A 5 5.87 11.09 -8.53
CA VAL A 5 4.67 11.60 -7.86
C VAL A 5 3.98 10.47 -7.08
N LEU A 6 3.89 9.27 -7.67
CA LEU A 6 3.34 8.09 -7.00
C LEU A 6 4.16 7.67 -5.79
N LEU A 7 5.50 7.65 -5.89
CA LEU A 7 6.37 7.29 -4.78
C LEU A 7 6.30 8.31 -3.64
N ILE A 8 6.24 9.61 -3.95
CA ILE A 8 6.06 10.67 -2.94
C ILE A 8 4.72 10.47 -2.23
N TRP A 9 3.64 10.27 -2.99
CA TRP A 9 2.31 10.03 -2.41
C TRP A 9 2.26 8.76 -1.54
N LEU A 10 2.79 7.63 -2.02
CA LEU A 10 2.90 6.39 -1.25
C LEU A 10 3.74 6.58 0.02
N THR A 11 4.80 7.38 -0.03
CA THR A 11 5.62 7.68 1.14
C THR A 11 4.84 8.51 2.17
N LEU A 12 4.04 9.47 1.72
CA LEU A 12 3.14 10.23 2.61
C LEU A 12 2.07 9.33 3.23
N CYS A 13 1.44 8.45 2.44
CA CYS A 13 0.50 7.45 2.92
C CYS A 13 1.15 6.51 3.95
N ALA A 14 2.36 6.02 3.68
CA ALA A 14 3.12 5.14 4.58
C ALA A 14 3.51 5.87 5.87
N ALA A 15 3.91 7.13 5.79
CA ALA A 15 4.24 7.93 6.97
C ALA A 15 3.00 8.19 7.85
N GLN A 16 1.85 8.48 7.24
CA GLN A 16 0.58 8.65 7.97
C GLN A 16 0.12 7.33 8.59
N ASP A 17 0.13 6.23 7.83
CA ASP A 17 -0.26 4.91 8.33
C ASP A 17 0.66 4.42 9.45
N ALA A 18 1.98 4.68 9.37
CA ALA A 18 2.92 4.34 10.43
C ALA A 18 2.74 5.18 11.71
N ARG A 19 2.40 6.48 11.57
CA ARG A 19 2.28 7.40 12.72
C ARG A 19 0.90 7.38 13.37
N GLU A 20 -0.15 7.40 12.56
CA GLU A 20 -1.54 7.58 12.98
C GLU A 20 -2.35 6.28 12.86
N ARG A 21 -1.81 5.23 12.20
CA ARG A 21 -2.53 3.96 11.90
C ARG A 21 -3.87 4.18 11.22
N HIS A 22 -3.96 5.31 10.53
CA HIS A 22 -5.14 5.79 9.85
C HIS A 22 -4.69 6.58 8.63
N ILE A 23 -5.15 6.16 7.46
CA ILE A 23 -4.87 6.87 6.21
C ILE A 23 -5.99 7.89 6.02
N GLY A 24 -5.62 9.17 5.95
CA GLY A 24 -6.59 10.24 5.74
C GLY A 24 -7.33 10.07 4.42
N ASN A 25 -8.67 10.03 4.46
CA ASN A 25 -9.50 9.87 3.27
C ASN A 25 -9.16 10.89 2.17
N GLY A 26 -8.79 12.12 2.52
CA GLY A 26 -8.43 13.18 1.57
C GLY A 26 -7.21 12.82 0.70
N LEU A 27 -6.20 12.14 1.26
CA LEU A 27 -4.98 11.79 0.52
C LEU A 27 -5.23 10.62 -0.44
N THR A 28 -5.99 9.62 -0.02
CA THR A 28 -6.35 8.47 -0.87
C THR A 28 -7.42 8.80 -1.90
N LEU A 29 -8.46 9.56 -1.52
CA LEU A 29 -9.54 9.93 -2.44
C LEU A 29 -9.11 11.04 -3.38
N GLY A 30 -8.27 11.98 -2.94
CA GLY A 30 -7.74 13.04 -3.80
C GLY A 30 -6.90 12.47 -4.93
N VAL A 31 -5.91 11.62 -4.62
CA VAL A 31 -5.08 10.98 -5.66
C VAL A 31 -5.88 9.96 -6.47
N GLY A 32 -6.78 9.19 -5.85
CA GLY A 32 -7.67 8.30 -6.58
C GLY A 32 -8.57 9.05 -7.57
N ALA A 33 -9.13 10.20 -7.18
CA ALA A 33 -9.94 11.04 -8.07
C ALA A 33 -9.10 11.67 -9.19
N LEU A 34 -7.89 12.14 -8.89
CA LEU A 34 -6.98 12.68 -9.92
C LEU A 34 -6.57 11.61 -10.93
N ALA A 35 -6.25 10.40 -10.47
CA ALA A 35 -5.93 9.27 -11.33
C ALA A 35 -7.13 8.87 -12.19
N LEU A 36 -8.35 8.88 -11.63
CA LEU A 36 -9.58 8.61 -12.37
C LEU A 36 -9.87 9.68 -13.42
N VAL A 37 -9.80 10.97 -13.06
CA VAL A 37 -10.00 12.08 -14.00
C VAL A 37 -8.98 12.01 -15.12
N TRP A 38 -7.72 11.74 -14.80
CA TRP A 38 -6.68 11.55 -15.81
C TRP A 38 -7.00 10.39 -16.75
N LEU A 39 -7.37 9.23 -16.21
CA LEU A 39 -7.75 8.05 -17.01
C LEU A 39 -8.94 8.34 -17.93
N LEU A 40 -9.94 9.09 -17.47
CA LEU A 40 -11.10 9.48 -18.26
C LEU A 40 -10.78 10.53 -19.35
N VAL A 41 -9.83 11.44 -19.08
CA VAL A 41 -9.44 12.51 -20.02
C VAL A 41 -8.45 12.00 -21.06
N THR A 42 -7.46 11.21 -20.65
CA THR A 42 -6.33 10.79 -21.50
C THR A 42 -6.55 9.40 -22.09
N GLY A 43 -7.45 8.60 -21.52
CA GLY A 43 -7.64 7.19 -21.92
C GLY A 43 -6.51 6.28 -21.45
N SER A 44 -5.57 6.78 -20.65
CA SER A 44 -4.40 6.03 -20.16
C SER A 44 -4.13 6.30 -18.67
N THR A 45 -3.55 5.33 -17.97
CA THR A 45 -3.09 5.49 -16.58
C THR A 45 -1.83 6.36 -16.52
N TRP A 46 -1.36 6.73 -15.32
CA TRP A 46 -0.15 7.56 -15.18
C TRP A 46 1.14 6.85 -15.61
N LEU A 47 1.15 5.51 -15.59
CA LEU A 47 2.22 4.68 -16.14
C LEU A 47 2.03 4.37 -17.64
N GLY A 48 0.96 4.87 -18.27
CA GLY A 48 0.72 4.72 -19.71
C GLY A 48 -0.02 3.44 -20.10
N ALA A 49 -0.63 2.72 -19.15
CA ALA A 49 -1.49 1.59 -19.47
C ALA A 49 -2.84 2.06 -20.01
N ASP A 50 -3.49 1.24 -20.83
CA ASP A 50 -4.79 1.58 -21.42
C ASP A 50 -5.89 1.67 -20.35
N ALA A 51 -6.94 2.45 -20.58
CA ALA A 51 -8.05 2.64 -19.65
C ALA A 51 -8.72 1.30 -19.25
N ALA A 52 -8.83 0.37 -20.20
CA ALA A 52 -9.33 -0.98 -19.93
C ALA A 52 -8.45 -1.73 -18.93
N GLN A 53 -7.11 -1.61 -19.05
CA GLN A 53 -6.16 -2.23 -18.13
C GLN A 53 -6.22 -1.57 -16.75
N GLY A 54 -6.37 -0.26 -16.68
CA GLY A 54 -6.60 0.46 -15.42
C GLY A 54 -7.89 0.02 -14.72
N GLY A 55 -8.98 -0.17 -15.48
CA GLY A 55 -10.24 -0.71 -14.96
C GLY A 55 -10.10 -2.14 -14.42
N TRP A 56 -9.42 -3.02 -15.15
CA TRP A 56 -9.10 -4.37 -14.68
C TRP A 56 -8.21 -4.36 -13.43
N ALA A 57 -7.24 -3.46 -13.36
CA ALA A 57 -6.40 -3.28 -12.18
C ALA A 57 -7.25 -2.88 -10.95
N VAL A 58 -8.22 -1.98 -11.11
CA VAL A 58 -9.14 -1.61 -10.02
C VAL A 58 -9.97 -2.80 -9.55
N LEU A 59 -10.52 -3.59 -10.48
CA LEU A 59 -11.27 -4.80 -10.13
C LEU A 59 -10.39 -5.80 -9.38
N LEU A 60 -9.14 -5.99 -9.83
CA LEU A 60 -8.15 -6.83 -9.14
C LEU A 60 -7.83 -6.31 -7.74
N ALA A 61 -7.62 -4.99 -7.59
CA ALA A 61 -7.36 -4.37 -6.30
C ALA A 61 -8.49 -4.64 -5.31
N LEU A 62 -9.74 -4.44 -5.75
CA LEU A 62 -10.92 -4.71 -4.93
C LEU A 62 -11.05 -6.20 -4.61
N ALA A 63 -10.90 -7.08 -5.60
CA ALA A 63 -10.98 -8.53 -5.42
C ALA A 63 -9.95 -9.06 -4.41
N LEU A 64 -8.75 -8.48 -4.37
CA LEU A 64 -7.69 -8.87 -3.45
C LEU A 64 -7.85 -8.25 -2.05
N THR A 65 -8.33 -7.00 -1.96
CA THR A 65 -8.39 -6.26 -0.70
C THR A 65 -9.71 -6.39 0.05
N LEU A 66 -10.84 -6.61 -0.65
CA LEU A 66 -12.16 -6.82 -0.03
C LEU A 66 -12.19 -8.03 0.90
N PRO A 67 -11.68 -9.23 0.53
CA PRO A 67 -11.62 -10.36 1.46
C PRO A 67 -10.77 -10.00 2.68
N GLY A 68 -9.63 -9.35 2.49
CA GLY A 68 -8.77 -8.88 3.59
C GLY A 68 -9.48 -7.91 4.54
N TYR A 69 -10.32 -7.02 4.00
CA TYR A 69 -11.16 -6.10 4.76
C TYR A 69 -12.26 -6.82 5.54
N LEU A 70 -12.97 -7.77 4.90
CA LEU A 70 -14.02 -8.57 5.53
C LEU A 70 -13.48 -9.47 6.64
N LEU A 71 -12.27 -10.01 6.47
CA LEU A 71 -11.57 -10.78 7.52
C LEU A 71 -11.01 -9.87 8.64
N GLY A 72 -11.18 -8.54 8.55
CA GLY A 72 -10.71 -7.57 9.54
C GLY A 72 -9.19 -7.39 9.56
N ARG A 73 -8.47 -7.91 8.57
CA ARG A 73 -7.00 -7.84 8.46
C ARG A 73 -6.52 -6.58 7.75
N MET A 74 -7.34 -5.99 6.88
CA MET A 74 -7.08 -4.73 6.18
C MET A 74 -8.07 -3.65 6.63
N GLY A 75 -7.61 -2.40 6.71
CA GLY A 75 -8.45 -1.24 6.95
C GLY A 75 -9.13 -0.75 5.68
N GLY A 76 -10.19 0.06 5.83
CA GLY A 76 -10.82 0.73 4.68
C GLY A 76 -9.88 1.71 3.98
N GLY A 77 -8.84 2.20 4.68
CA GLY A 77 -7.76 2.99 4.09
C GLY A 77 -6.90 2.18 3.11
N ASP A 78 -6.59 0.93 3.45
CA ASP A 78 -5.75 0.04 2.62
C ASP A 78 -6.43 -0.31 1.30
N VAL A 79 -7.73 -0.58 1.34
CA VAL A 79 -8.56 -0.81 0.13
C VAL A 79 -8.52 0.41 -0.78
N LYS A 80 -8.68 1.62 -0.22
CA LYS A 80 -8.65 2.87 -0.99
C LYS A 80 -7.26 3.14 -1.56
N LEU A 81 -6.21 2.90 -0.77
CA LEU A 81 -4.83 3.05 -1.21
C LEU A 81 -4.53 2.15 -2.41
N MET A 82 -4.86 0.86 -2.31
CA MET A 82 -4.65 -0.12 -3.39
C MET A 82 -5.49 0.21 -4.63
N THR A 83 -6.72 0.70 -4.44
CA THR A 83 -7.58 1.12 -5.54
C THR A 83 -7.02 2.36 -6.25
N ALA A 84 -6.53 3.34 -5.51
CA ALA A 84 -5.89 4.53 -6.09
C ALA A 84 -4.57 4.17 -6.79
N LEU A 85 -3.79 3.24 -6.24
CA LEU A 85 -2.59 2.71 -6.89
C LEU A 85 -2.92 2.02 -8.21
N ALA A 86 -3.99 1.21 -8.24
CA ALA A 86 -4.46 0.53 -9.45
C ALA A 86 -4.87 1.50 -10.55
N LEU A 87 -5.59 2.58 -10.21
CA LEU A 87 -5.99 3.62 -11.17
C LEU A 87 -4.78 4.35 -11.77
N ALA A 88 -3.73 4.54 -10.98
CA ALA A 88 -2.55 5.26 -11.44
C ALA A 88 -1.54 4.37 -12.21
N THR A 89 -1.60 3.05 -12.03
CA THR A 89 -0.58 2.12 -12.55
C THR A 89 -1.17 1.12 -13.54
N ASP A 90 -1.03 -0.18 -13.30
CA ASP A 90 -1.58 -1.27 -14.08
C ASP A 90 -1.71 -2.52 -13.19
N GLY A 91 -2.25 -3.60 -13.75
CA GLY A 91 -2.43 -4.85 -13.00
C GLY A 91 -1.12 -5.51 -12.56
N GLN A 92 -0.02 -5.36 -13.30
CA GLN A 92 1.26 -6.00 -12.99
C GLN A 92 1.95 -5.30 -11.81
N HIS A 93 2.03 -3.96 -11.86
CA HIS A 93 2.59 -3.15 -10.79
C HIS A 93 1.77 -3.28 -9.51
N LEU A 94 0.44 -3.32 -9.64
CA LEU A 94 -0.46 -3.58 -8.53
C LEU A 94 -0.21 -4.95 -7.88
N LEU A 95 -0.11 -6.01 -8.70
CA LEU A 95 0.15 -7.36 -8.19
C LEU A 95 1.49 -7.42 -7.48
N GLY A 96 2.55 -6.86 -8.07
CA GLY A 96 3.88 -6.83 -7.46
C GLY A 96 3.87 -6.06 -6.14
N ALA A 97 3.22 -4.90 -6.08
CA ALA A 97 3.07 -4.14 -4.85
C ALA A 97 2.30 -4.93 -3.78
N PHE A 98 1.21 -5.59 -4.15
CA PHE A 98 0.41 -6.41 -3.23
C PHE A 98 1.17 -7.63 -2.73
N ILE A 99 1.84 -8.37 -3.61
CA ILE A 99 2.65 -9.55 -3.26
C ILE A 99 3.81 -9.12 -2.36
N GLY A 100 4.52 -8.06 -2.72
CA GLY A 100 5.59 -7.49 -1.89
C GLY A 100 5.09 -7.09 -0.51
N ALA A 101 3.94 -6.42 -0.43
CA ALA A 101 3.31 -6.06 0.84
C ALA A 101 2.91 -7.29 1.66
N ALA A 102 2.34 -8.31 1.02
CA ALA A 102 1.94 -9.56 1.67
C ALA A 102 3.16 -10.32 2.23
N LEU A 103 4.23 -10.42 1.45
CA LEU A 103 5.48 -11.05 1.87
C LEU A 103 6.14 -10.27 3.02
N CYS A 104 6.27 -8.96 2.90
CA CYS A 104 6.85 -8.13 3.95
C CYS A 104 6.03 -8.18 5.24
N SER A 105 4.70 -8.12 5.15
CA SER A 105 3.83 -8.21 6.34
C SER A 105 3.85 -9.61 6.96
N ALA A 106 3.87 -10.69 6.17
CA ALA A 106 4.04 -12.05 6.69
C ALA A 106 5.39 -12.24 7.39
N MET A 107 6.47 -11.77 6.77
CA MET A 107 7.81 -11.83 7.34
C MET A 107 7.89 -10.99 8.62
N TRP A 108 7.24 -9.83 8.67
CA TRP A 108 7.13 -9.02 9.87
C TRP A 108 6.42 -9.77 11.01
N VAL A 109 5.26 -10.38 10.75
CA VAL A 109 4.51 -11.15 11.76
C VAL A 109 5.29 -12.36 12.27
N LEU A 110 6.11 -12.99 11.44
CA LEU A 110 6.92 -14.15 11.83
C LEU A 110 8.21 -13.77 12.57
N LEU A 111 8.91 -12.73 12.12
CA LEU A 111 10.21 -12.35 12.65
C LEU A 111 10.09 -11.43 13.87
N VAL A 112 9.18 -10.46 13.85
CA VAL A 112 9.13 -9.43 14.90
C VAL A 112 8.81 -9.98 16.27
N PRO A 113 7.83 -10.88 16.48
CA PRO A 113 7.62 -11.49 17.79
C PRO A 113 8.84 -12.26 18.31
N LYS A 114 9.56 -12.97 17.42
CA LYS A 114 10.76 -13.73 17.80
C LYS A 114 11.92 -12.80 18.18
N VAL A 115 12.12 -11.71 17.43
CA VAL A 115 13.15 -10.70 17.72
C VAL A 115 12.78 -9.87 18.94
N TRP A 116 11.49 -9.57 19.15
CA TRP A 116 10.98 -8.79 20.28
C TRP A 116 11.18 -9.53 21.61
N LEU A 117 11.10 -10.85 21.62
CA LEU A 117 11.44 -11.68 22.79
C LEU A 117 12.93 -11.58 23.17
N HIS A 118 13.80 -11.26 22.21
CA HIS A 118 15.25 -11.11 22.41
C HIS A 118 15.71 -9.65 22.41
N ALA A 119 14.79 -8.69 22.27
CA ALA A 119 15.12 -7.28 22.11
C ALA A 119 15.33 -6.61 23.47
N SER A 120 16.45 -5.89 23.61
CA SER A 120 16.72 -5.06 24.78
C SER A 120 15.74 -3.88 24.88
N GLN A 121 15.54 -3.36 26.09
CA GLN A 121 14.55 -2.30 26.37
C GLN A 121 14.68 -1.07 25.44
N GLY A 122 15.91 -0.70 25.04
CA GLY A 122 16.14 0.44 24.13
C GLY A 122 15.64 0.22 22.68
N VAL A 123 15.65 -1.02 22.19
CA VAL A 123 15.05 -1.36 20.88
C VAL A 123 13.52 -1.32 20.97
N ARG A 124 12.96 -1.77 22.11
CA ARG A 124 11.52 -1.73 22.43
C ARG A 124 11.00 -0.28 22.44
N GLU A 125 11.80 0.65 22.95
CA GLU A 125 11.46 2.07 23.04
C GLU A 125 11.53 2.79 21.70
N ARG A 126 12.55 2.50 20.87
CA ARG A 126 12.72 3.11 19.55
C ARG A 126 11.71 2.60 18.52
N LEU A 127 11.26 1.35 18.67
CA LEU A 127 10.21 0.73 17.84
C LEU A 127 8.83 0.76 18.51
N ARG A 128 8.61 1.64 19.50
CA ARG A 128 7.35 1.72 20.24
C ARG A 128 6.12 1.88 19.32
N TYR A 129 6.26 2.65 18.24
CA TYR A 129 5.21 2.84 17.21
C TYR A 129 4.88 1.57 16.40
N PHE A 130 5.81 0.62 16.32
CA PHE A 130 5.66 -0.68 15.67
C PHE A 130 5.38 -1.83 16.64
N SER A 131 5.15 -1.52 17.93
CA SER A 131 4.97 -2.54 18.96
C SER A 131 3.79 -3.47 18.61
N PRO A 132 4.00 -4.80 18.62
CA PRO A 132 2.95 -5.79 18.36
C PRO A 132 1.85 -5.80 19.44
N GLU A 133 2.12 -5.24 20.63
CA GLU A 133 1.19 -5.25 21.77
C GLU A 133 0.11 -4.14 21.73
N MET A 134 0.27 -3.07 20.94
CA MET A 134 -0.63 -1.90 21.03
C MET A 134 -1.82 -1.89 20.04
N SER A 135 -1.84 -2.70 18.97
CA SER A 135 -3.05 -2.83 18.13
C SER A 135 -3.01 -4.04 17.20
N LYS A 136 -4.19 -4.63 16.96
CA LYS A 136 -4.41 -5.76 16.04
C LYS A 136 -4.14 -5.45 14.57
N LYS A 137 -3.99 -4.18 14.18
CA LYS A 137 -3.83 -3.74 12.78
C LYS A 137 -2.38 -3.32 12.51
N LEU A 138 -1.74 -4.03 11.58
CA LEU A 138 -0.41 -3.70 11.05
C LEU A 138 -0.52 -2.51 10.10
N PRO A 139 0.45 -1.59 10.07
CA PRO A 139 0.50 -0.53 9.08
C PRO A 139 0.81 -1.16 7.72
N PHE A 140 -0.19 -1.27 6.85
CA PHE A 140 -0.08 -1.95 5.56
C PHE A 140 0.60 -1.06 4.50
N ALA A 141 0.40 0.26 4.54
CA ALA A 141 0.92 1.18 3.53
C ALA A 141 2.47 1.21 3.42
N PRO A 142 3.25 1.14 4.50
CA PRO A 142 4.71 1.00 4.42
C PRO A 142 5.15 -0.27 3.69
N PHE A 143 4.44 -1.39 3.89
CA PHE A 143 4.75 -2.64 3.18
C PHE A 143 4.39 -2.53 1.70
N VAL A 144 3.30 -1.84 1.35
CA VAL A 144 2.94 -1.52 -0.04
C VAL A 144 4.00 -0.65 -0.71
N LEU A 145 4.54 0.36 -0.02
CA LEU A 145 5.63 1.19 -0.55
C LEU A 145 6.86 0.33 -0.91
N VAL A 146 7.29 -0.53 0.01
CA VAL A 146 8.43 -1.43 -0.23
C VAL A 146 8.15 -2.37 -1.41
N GLY A 147 6.96 -2.98 -1.45
CA GLY A 147 6.55 -3.82 -2.57
C GLY A 147 6.54 -3.08 -3.90
N THR A 148 6.05 -1.84 -3.91
CA THR A 148 5.99 -0.99 -5.12
C THR A 148 7.39 -0.65 -5.62
N ILE A 149 8.31 -0.26 -4.73
CA ILE A 149 9.71 0.03 -5.09
C ILE A 149 10.36 -1.23 -5.67
N LEU A 150 10.19 -2.37 -5.02
CA LEU A 150 10.79 -3.64 -5.47
C LEU A 150 10.23 -4.09 -6.83
N THR A 151 8.94 -3.83 -7.06
CA THR A 151 8.27 -4.11 -8.34
C THR A 151 8.80 -3.22 -9.45
N PHE A 152 9.01 -1.92 -9.19
CA PHE A 152 9.66 -1.04 -10.15
C PHE A 152 11.08 -1.49 -10.49
N TYR A 153 11.85 -1.99 -9.52
CA TYR A 153 13.18 -2.55 -9.80
C TYR A 153 13.13 -3.83 -10.64
N TRP A 154 12.06 -4.62 -10.53
CA TRP A 154 11.93 -5.90 -11.25
C TRP A 154 11.39 -5.74 -12.68
N ILE A 155 10.49 -4.78 -12.90
CA ILE A 155 9.82 -4.55 -14.19
C ILE A 155 10.62 -3.59 -15.09
N HIS A 156 11.75 -3.03 -14.61
CA HIS A 156 12.61 -2.14 -15.40
C HIS A 156 13.58 -2.88 -16.32
#